data_AF-A0A957MDQ4-F1
#
_entry.id   AF-A0A957MDQ4-F1
#
_cell.length_a   1.000
_cell.length_b   1.000
_cell.length_c   1.000
_cell.angle_alpha   90.00
_cell.angle_beta   90.00
_cell.angle_gamma   90.00
#
_symmetry.space_group_name_H-M   'P 1'
#
loop_
_entity.id
_entity.type
_entity.pdbx_description
1 polymer ?
#
loop_
_entity_poly.entity_id
_entity_poly.type
_entity_poly.pdbx_seq_one_letter_code
_entity_poly.pdbx_strand_id
1 'polypeptide(L)'
;MSSLPGLGPTGANNLGQYIPVAVADTTSYPGSDYYELAIVQYREQMHPDLPATLLRGYVQLETAENAGVSKHVALVNESMEGAPTPILIDGNPVYAVDTPHYLGPAISATKDRPVRILFRNLLPTGQDGDLFVPVDTTVMGSGMGPEMGDAAVMDPQNPACGESPKPRGCYTENRAVLHLHGGITPWISDGTPHQWITPAGEDTPYPRGVSVQNVPDMPDPGPGAVTLFYTNQQSARLLWYHDHAWGITRLNVYVGGAGPYLLTDNAEQKLKQDGVVPADEIPLVLQDKTFVPDPAQLATEDPTWDTARWGGKGNLWLPHVYVPAQNPGDASGVNAFGRWAYGPWFWPPTINLQYGPMPNPYYDAGCNPDTTWCEPPQIPGVPNLSMGMEAYHDTPMINGAAYPTMTVEPKAYRFRILNAANDRFFNLS
;
A
#
# COMPACT_ATOMS: atom_id res chain seq x y z
N MET A 1 25.08 4.29 -3.60
CA MET A 1 24.29 3.08 -3.92
C MET A 1 23.83 2.47 -2.62
N SER A 2 22.58 2.06 -2.53
CA SER A 2 22.06 1.33 -1.38
C SER A 2 22.50 -0.14 -1.41
N SER A 3 22.81 -0.71 -0.26
CA SER A 3 22.92 -2.17 -0.14
C SER A 3 21.53 -2.81 0.02
N LEU A 4 21.39 -4.08 -0.37
CA LEU A 4 20.14 -4.83 -0.28
C LEU A 4 19.76 -5.08 1.19
N PRO A 5 18.57 -4.64 1.63
CA PRO A 5 18.03 -4.99 2.94
C PRO A 5 17.80 -6.49 3.06
N GLY A 6 18.32 -7.10 4.12
CA GLY A 6 18.14 -8.51 4.47
C GLY A 6 17.05 -8.73 5.52
N LEU A 7 16.96 -9.95 6.05
CA LEU A 7 16.07 -10.29 7.17
C LEU A 7 16.72 -9.91 8.51
N GLY A 8 15.94 -9.21 9.34
CA GLY A 8 16.30 -8.81 10.69
C GLY A 8 17.47 -7.81 10.78
N PRO A 9 17.80 -7.35 12.00
CA PRO A 9 18.76 -6.26 12.20
C PRO A 9 20.17 -6.55 11.68
N THR A 10 20.57 -7.83 11.62
CA THR A 10 21.88 -8.23 11.06
C THR A 10 21.96 -8.09 9.54
N GLY A 11 20.81 -8.04 8.87
CA GLY A 11 20.68 -7.77 7.43
C GLY A 11 20.48 -6.30 7.09
N ALA A 12 20.70 -5.38 8.05
CA ALA A 12 20.52 -3.95 7.82
C ALA A 12 21.43 -3.45 6.69
N ASN A 13 20.87 -2.65 5.79
CA ASN A 13 21.63 -1.97 4.76
C ASN A 13 22.34 -0.72 5.30
N ASN A 14 23.03 0.02 4.42
CA ASN A 14 23.72 1.26 4.76
C ASN A 14 22.80 2.43 5.17
N LEU A 15 21.48 2.29 5.00
CA LEU A 15 20.46 3.22 5.50
C LEU A 15 19.80 2.74 6.82
N GLY A 16 20.20 1.57 7.33
CA GLY A 16 19.59 0.94 8.49
C GLY A 16 18.30 0.17 8.19
N GLN A 17 17.92 0.01 6.91
CA GLN A 17 16.73 -0.73 6.50
C GLN A 17 16.99 -2.24 6.50
N TYR A 18 16.00 -3.00 6.94
CA TYR A 18 15.91 -4.46 6.84
C TYR A 18 14.43 -4.86 6.92
N ILE A 19 14.11 -6.10 6.57
CA ILE A 19 12.77 -6.66 6.81
C ILE A 19 12.75 -7.23 8.23
N PRO A 20 11.98 -6.68 9.19
CA PRO A 20 11.90 -7.22 10.55
C PRO A 20 11.42 -8.68 10.54
N VAL A 21 11.65 -9.42 11.63
CA VAL A 21 11.18 -10.80 11.76
C VAL A 21 10.24 -10.88 12.95
N ALA A 22 9.03 -11.36 12.72
CA ALA A 22 8.02 -11.49 13.76
C ALA A 22 8.44 -12.57 14.76
N VAL A 23 8.21 -12.32 16.04
CA VAL A 23 8.49 -13.26 17.14
C VAL A 23 7.18 -13.83 17.66
N ALA A 24 7.00 -15.14 17.53
CA ALA A 24 5.77 -15.80 17.97
C ALA A 24 5.65 -15.82 19.50
N ASP A 25 4.47 -15.47 20.00
CA ASP A 25 4.02 -15.95 21.29
C ASP A 25 3.52 -17.39 21.13
N THR A 26 4.14 -18.32 21.85
CA THR A 26 3.82 -19.76 21.79
C THR A 26 3.01 -20.24 22.99
N THR A 27 2.64 -19.32 23.89
CA THR A 27 2.05 -19.60 25.20
C THR A 27 0.58 -19.20 25.30
N SER A 28 0.16 -18.06 24.74
CA SER A 28 -1.25 -17.62 24.83
C SER A 28 -2.23 -18.60 24.18
N TYR A 29 -1.81 -19.25 23.09
CA TYR A 29 -2.61 -20.25 22.39
C TYR A 29 -1.77 -21.52 22.18
N PRO A 30 -1.80 -22.47 23.13
CA PRO A 30 -1.02 -23.70 23.05
C PRO A 30 -1.26 -24.47 21.74
N GLY A 31 -0.17 -24.87 21.08
CA GLY A 31 -0.23 -25.55 19.78
C GLY A 31 -0.30 -24.64 18.56
N SER A 32 -0.29 -23.32 18.74
CA SER A 32 -0.18 -22.32 17.66
C SER A 32 0.87 -21.27 17.96
N ASP A 33 1.24 -20.51 16.93
CA ASP A 33 1.96 -19.25 17.07
C ASP A 33 0.96 -18.09 17.09
N TYR A 34 1.15 -17.14 18.00
CA TYR A 34 0.33 -15.95 18.13
C TYR A 34 1.16 -14.68 17.89
N TYR A 35 0.57 -13.71 17.20
CA TYR A 35 1.17 -12.41 16.93
C TYR A 35 0.15 -11.28 17.14
N GLU A 36 0.59 -10.19 17.74
CA GLU A 36 -0.13 -8.92 17.69
C GLU A 36 0.52 -8.02 16.65
N LEU A 37 -0.19 -7.76 15.56
CA LEU A 37 0.27 -6.91 14.48
C LEU A 37 -0.57 -5.63 14.44
N ALA A 38 0.03 -4.54 14.00
CA ALA A 38 -0.68 -3.31 13.70
C ALA A 38 -0.22 -2.70 12.39
N ILE A 39 -1.07 -1.86 11.80
CA ILE A 39 -0.68 -0.93 10.75
C ILE A 39 -0.53 0.48 11.33
N VAL A 40 0.57 1.16 10.98
CA VAL A 40 0.93 2.51 11.45
C VAL A 40 1.41 3.37 10.28
N GLN A 41 1.41 4.69 10.47
CA GLN A 41 1.97 5.65 9.53
C GLN A 41 3.34 6.13 10.02
N TYR A 42 4.38 5.95 9.20
CA TYR A 42 5.77 6.23 9.59
C TYR A 42 6.58 6.77 8.40
N ARG A 43 7.84 7.14 8.64
CA ARG A 43 8.76 7.61 7.60
C ARG A 43 9.98 6.70 7.51
N GLU A 44 10.40 6.38 6.29
CA GLU A 44 11.65 5.66 6.02
C GLU A 44 12.34 6.24 4.78
N GLN A 45 13.67 6.34 4.81
CA GLN A 45 14.47 6.79 3.68
C GLN A 45 14.69 5.64 2.68
N MET A 46 14.13 5.76 1.48
CA MET A 46 14.13 4.68 0.47
C MET A 46 15.38 4.68 -0.43
N HIS A 47 16.11 5.80 -0.48
CA HIS A 47 17.39 5.96 -1.19
C HIS A 47 18.20 7.13 -0.56
N PRO A 48 19.55 7.10 -0.54
CA PRO A 48 20.36 8.16 0.06
C PRO A 48 20.12 9.57 -0.50
N ASP A 49 19.68 9.65 -1.76
CA ASP A 49 19.42 10.93 -2.46
C ASP A 49 17.99 11.47 -2.24
N LEU A 50 17.15 10.71 -1.54
CA LEU A 50 15.78 11.08 -1.22
C LEU A 50 15.63 11.44 0.26
N PRO A 51 14.76 12.40 0.61
CA PRO A 51 14.25 12.52 1.97
C PRO A 51 13.51 11.25 2.43
N ALA A 52 13.20 11.17 3.73
CA ALA A 52 12.38 10.08 4.25
C ALA A 52 10.94 10.16 3.71
N THR A 53 10.51 9.09 3.06
CA THR A 53 9.20 8.92 2.43
C THR A 53 8.15 8.62 3.50
N LEU A 54 6.98 9.27 3.45
CA LEU A 54 5.84 8.91 4.29
C LEU A 54 5.20 7.61 3.78
N LEU A 55 4.95 6.67 4.69
CA LEU A 55 4.55 5.29 4.40
C LEU A 55 3.48 4.82 5.39
N ARG A 56 2.73 3.78 5.02
CA ARG A 56 1.93 2.98 5.95
C ARG A 56 2.41 1.55 5.88
N GLY A 57 2.60 0.90 7.02
CA GLY A 57 3.14 -0.45 7.05
C GLY A 57 2.90 -1.18 8.35
N TYR A 58 3.21 -2.46 8.33
CA TYR A 58 2.93 -3.35 9.43
C TYR A 58 4.05 -3.37 10.47
N VAL A 59 3.67 -3.47 11.73
CA VAL A 59 4.57 -3.63 12.87
C VAL A 59 4.07 -4.74 13.78
N GLN A 60 4.97 -5.37 14.52
CA GLN A 60 4.57 -6.25 15.62
C GLN A 60 4.56 -5.46 16.92
N LEU A 61 3.46 -5.58 17.67
CA LEU A 61 3.31 -4.94 18.97
C LEU A 61 4.05 -5.71 20.05
N GLU A 62 4.60 -4.96 21.01
CA GLU A 62 5.16 -5.52 22.23
C GLU A 62 4.04 -6.09 23.11
N THR A 63 4.27 -7.28 23.65
CA THR A 63 3.43 -8.01 24.60
C THR A 63 4.31 -8.50 25.74
N ALA A 64 3.71 -8.98 26.83
CA ALA A 64 4.47 -9.52 27.95
C ALA A 64 5.35 -10.72 27.52
N GLU A 65 4.87 -11.50 26.55
CA GLU A 65 5.47 -12.73 26.06
C GLU A 65 6.66 -12.46 25.13
N ASN A 66 6.68 -11.34 24.41
CA ASN A 66 7.79 -10.96 23.53
C ASN A 66 8.67 -9.82 24.08
N ALA A 67 8.37 -9.28 25.27
CA ALA A 67 9.13 -8.19 25.90
C ALA A 67 10.63 -8.48 26.06
N GLY A 68 11.01 -9.75 26.22
CA GLY A 68 12.42 -10.16 26.36
C GLY A 68 13.27 -9.99 25.11
N VAL A 69 12.65 -9.85 23.93
CA VAL A 69 13.33 -9.62 22.65
C VAL A 69 12.94 -8.30 21.98
N SER A 70 11.96 -7.60 22.55
CA SER A 70 11.48 -6.30 22.08
C SER A 70 12.55 -5.22 22.28
N LYS A 71 12.62 -4.28 21.32
CA LYS A 71 13.38 -3.03 21.41
C LYS A 71 12.62 -1.91 22.12
N HIS A 72 11.37 -2.15 22.51
CA HIS A 72 10.52 -1.21 23.23
C HIS A 72 10.38 0.15 22.51
N VAL A 73 10.05 0.09 21.21
CA VAL A 73 9.95 1.28 20.35
C VAL A 73 8.58 1.92 20.53
N ALA A 74 8.53 3.10 21.13
CA ALA A 74 7.27 3.86 21.26
C ALA A 74 6.73 4.22 19.87
N LEU A 75 5.47 3.86 19.61
CA LEU A 75 4.83 4.12 18.33
C LEU A 75 4.25 5.53 18.24
N VAL A 76 4.46 6.14 17.09
CA VAL A 76 3.90 7.43 16.69
C VAL A 76 3.30 7.28 15.29
N ASN A 77 2.31 8.11 14.97
CA ASN A 77 1.91 8.34 13.60
C ASN A 77 2.59 9.61 13.08
N GLU A 78 3.38 9.44 12.02
CA GLU A 78 3.94 10.56 11.26
C GLU A 78 2.84 11.28 10.49
N SER A 79 2.97 12.59 10.30
CA SER A 79 2.05 13.41 9.50
C SER A 79 2.71 13.90 8.22
N MET A 80 1.91 14.37 7.25
CA MET A 80 2.45 15.02 6.05
C MET A 80 3.22 16.29 6.42
N GLU A 81 2.62 17.10 7.29
CA GLU A 81 3.20 18.30 7.89
C GLU A 81 2.95 18.29 9.41
N GLY A 82 3.91 18.80 10.19
CA GLY A 82 3.80 18.88 11.64
C GLY A 82 4.59 17.80 12.39
N ALA A 83 4.37 17.74 13.70
CA ALA A 83 5.05 16.79 14.58
C ALA A 83 4.32 15.44 14.62
N PRO A 84 5.04 14.32 14.79
CA PRO A 84 4.42 13.01 14.96
C PRO A 84 3.51 12.96 16.19
N THR A 85 2.41 12.23 16.09
CA THR A 85 1.44 12.06 17.18
C THR A 85 1.63 10.70 17.86
N PRO A 86 1.79 10.63 19.20
CA PRO A 86 1.89 9.36 19.91
C PRO A 86 0.66 8.46 19.68
N ILE A 87 0.90 7.16 19.46
CA ILE A 87 -0.17 6.17 19.36
C ILE A 87 -0.50 5.68 20.77
N LEU A 88 -1.77 5.82 21.15
CA LEU A 88 -2.27 5.43 22.46
C LEU A 88 -3.40 4.40 22.33
N ILE A 89 -3.39 3.40 23.21
CA ILE A 89 -4.55 2.50 23.46
C ILE A 89 -4.95 2.69 24.91
N ASP A 90 -6.22 3.05 25.14
CA ASP A 90 -6.77 3.36 26.46
C ASP A 90 -5.93 4.40 27.24
N GLY A 91 -5.38 5.38 26.51
CA GLY A 91 -4.53 6.44 27.06
C GLY A 91 -3.07 6.04 27.34
N ASN A 92 -2.68 4.79 27.08
CA ASN A 92 -1.32 4.30 27.30
C ASN A 92 -0.53 4.23 25.99
N PRO A 93 0.77 4.63 25.98
CA PRO A 93 1.62 4.47 24.81
C PRO A 93 1.69 3.02 24.34
N VAL A 94 1.64 2.83 23.03
CA VAL A 94 1.82 1.53 22.39
C VAL A 94 3.28 1.38 21.97
N TYR A 95 3.85 0.20 22.19
CA TYR A 95 5.23 -0.12 21.83
C TYR A 95 5.27 -1.21 20.78
N ALA A 96 6.24 -1.13 19.87
CA ALA A 96 6.56 -2.18 18.91
C ALA A 96 7.82 -2.94 19.31
N VAL A 97 7.86 -4.20 18.89
CA VAL A 97 9.01 -5.10 19.05
C VAL A 97 10.25 -4.54 18.34
N ASP A 98 10.06 -3.88 17.21
CA ASP A 98 11.12 -3.26 16.43
C ASP A 98 10.63 -1.94 15.83
N THR A 99 11.58 -1.11 15.37
CA THR A 99 11.29 0.09 14.60
C THR A 99 10.47 -0.27 13.35
N PRO A 100 9.45 0.55 12.98
CA PRO A 100 8.74 0.35 11.72
C PRO A 100 9.70 0.37 10.54
N HIS A 101 9.59 -0.64 9.67
CA HIS A 101 10.39 -0.78 8.46
C HIS A 101 9.50 -1.20 7.28
N TYR A 102 9.91 -0.83 6.07
CA TYR A 102 9.17 -1.22 4.86
C TYR A 102 9.06 -2.73 4.72
N LEU A 103 7.91 -3.21 4.24
CA LEU A 103 7.48 -4.62 4.21
C LEU A 103 7.14 -5.26 5.58
N GLY A 104 7.26 -4.52 6.68
CA GLY A 104 6.86 -5.00 8.00
C GLY A 104 7.50 -6.33 8.43
N PRO A 105 7.03 -6.93 9.54
CA PRO A 105 7.68 -8.12 10.09
C PRO A 105 7.38 -9.37 9.26
N ALA A 106 8.42 -10.01 8.75
CA ALA A 106 8.37 -11.34 8.13
C ALA A 106 7.86 -12.37 9.15
N ILE A 107 6.79 -13.08 8.81
CA ILE A 107 6.32 -14.22 9.62
C ILE A 107 7.00 -15.48 9.12
N SER A 108 7.69 -16.19 10.00
CA SER A 108 8.22 -17.53 9.73
C SER A 108 7.34 -18.57 10.39
N ALA A 109 6.80 -19.49 9.60
CA ALA A 109 5.91 -20.54 10.07
C ALA A 109 6.35 -21.93 9.58
N THR A 110 5.90 -22.95 10.30
CA THR A 110 6.09 -24.36 9.91
C THR A 110 4.74 -24.95 9.55
N LYS A 111 4.73 -25.81 8.52
CA LYS A 111 3.54 -26.57 8.13
C LYS A 111 2.92 -27.27 9.35
N ASP A 112 1.58 -27.29 9.38
CA ASP A 112 0.75 -27.90 10.43
C ASP A 112 0.86 -27.24 11.82
N ARG A 113 1.54 -26.09 11.92
CA ARG A 113 1.48 -25.19 13.09
C ARG A 113 0.63 -23.97 12.74
N PRO A 114 -0.61 -23.86 13.26
CA PRO A 114 -1.46 -22.72 12.96
C PRO A 114 -0.90 -21.41 13.49
N VAL A 115 -1.24 -20.32 12.82
CA VAL A 115 -0.94 -18.95 13.24
C VAL A 115 -2.23 -18.23 13.59
N ARG A 116 -2.26 -17.59 14.77
CA ARG A 116 -3.31 -16.67 15.21
C ARG A 116 -2.76 -15.25 15.20
N ILE A 117 -3.55 -14.30 14.72
CA ILE A 117 -3.15 -12.89 14.68
C ILE A 117 -4.25 -12.05 15.30
N LEU A 118 -3.86 -11.15 16.19
CA LEU A 118 -4.62 -9.96 16.50
C LEU A 118 -4.09 -8.82 15.63
N PHE A 119 -4.91 -8.31 14.71
CA PHE A 119 -4.55 -7.18 13.85
C PHE A 119 -5.25 -5.91 14.32
N ARG A 120 -4.48 -4.84 14.57
CA ARG A 120 -4.97 -3.52 14.97
C ARG A 120 -4.74 -2.49 13.88
N ASN A 121 -5.75 -1.67 13.62
CA ASN A 121 -5.60 -0.49 12.80
C ASN A 121 -5.29 0.72 13.69
N LEU A 122 -4.03 1.14 13.68
CA LEU A 122 -3.53 2.25 14.49
C LEU A 122 -3.18 3.48 13.63
N LEU A 123 -3.74 3.55 12.41
CA LEU A 123 -3.62 4.74 11.56
C LEU A 123 -4.31 5.96 12.20
N PRO A 124 -3.93 7.19 11.81
CA PRO A 124 -4.61 8.38 12.28
C PRO A 124 -6.09 8.38 11.92
N THR A 125 -6.89 9.14 12.69
CA THR A 125 -8.32 9.34 12.43
C THR A 125 -8.63 10.69 11.81
N GLY A 126 -9.80 10.84 11.20
CA GLY A 126 -10.21 12.09 10.56
C GLY A 126 -9.33 12.45 9.36
N GLN A 127 -9.06 13.74 9.15
CA GLN A 127 -8.28 14.21 7.99
C GLN A 127 -6.85 13.67 7.96
N ASP A 128 -6.22 13.49 9.13
CA ASP A 128 -4.87 12.90 9.21
C ASP A 128 -4.87 11.43 8.77
N GLY A 129 -6.04 10.79 8.77
CA GLY A 129 -6.28 9.43 8.28
C GLY A 129 -6.50 9.34 6.77
N ASP A 130 -6.63 10.46 6.07
CA ASP A 130 -6.72 10.46 4.60
C ASP A 130 -5.41 9.90 4.00
N LEU A 131 -5.52 9.25 2.84
CA LEU A 131 -4.33 8.76 2.15
C LEU A 131 -3.54 9.96 1.60
N PHE A 132 -2.24 9.93 1.84
CA PHE A 132 -1.28 10.88 1.28
C PHE A 132 -0.89 10.57 -0.17
N VAL A 133 -1.73 9.83 -0.88
CA VAL A 133 -1.64 9.60 -2.32
C VAL A 133 -3.03 9.83 -2.93
N PRO A 134 -3.11 10.26 -4.20
CA PRO A 134 -4.38 10.54 -4.86
C PRO A 134 -5.36 9.38 -4.84
N VAL A 135 -6.62 9.67 -4.51
CA VAL A 135 -7.72 8.69 -4.48
C VAL A 135 -8.81 9.11 -5.44
N ASP A 136 -9.03 8.30 -6.47
CA ASP A 136 -10.25 8.36 -7.26
C ASP A 136 -11.40 7.79 -6.43
N THR A 137 -12.31 8.66 -6.02
CA THR A 137 -13.45 8.35 -5.16
C THR A 137 -14.70 7.95 -5.95
N THR A 138 -14.63 7.92 -7.27
CA THR A 138 -15.67 7.31 -8.11
C THR A 138 -15.51 5.79 -8.22
N VAL A 139 -14.32 5.27 -7.91
CA VAL A 139 -14.10 3.83 -7.80
C VAL A 139 -14.95 3.25 -6.68
N MET A 140 -15.62 2.14 -6.98
CA MET A 140 -16.47 1.46 -6.00
C MET A 140 -15.65 1.06 -4.77
N GLY A 141 -16.07 1.56 -3.60
CA GLY A 141 -15.43 1.31 -2.33
C GLY A 141 -14.34 2.30 -1.93
N SER A 142 -13.95 3.28 -2.74
CA SER A 142 -12.99 4.34 -2.36
C SER A 142 -13.63 5.69 -2.03
N GLY A 143 -14.89 5.91 -2.43
CA GLY A 143 -15.62 7.15 -2.16
C GLY A 143 -16.96 6.92 -1.47
N MET A 144 -18.05 7.09 -2.19
CA MET A 144 -19.40 7.08 -1.62
C MET A 144 -19.72 5.77 -0.91
N GLY A 145 -20.18 5.86 0.34
CA GLY A 145 -20.76 4.75 1.05
C GLY A 145 -22.27 4.60 0.81
N PRO A 146 -22.88 3.50 1.27
CA PRO A 146 -24.29 3.18 1.08
C PRO A 146 -25.30 4.27 1.51
N GLU A 147 -24.97 5.12 2.49
CA GLU A 147 -25.87 6.15 3.02
C GLU A 147 -25.95 7.43 2.15
N MET A 148 -25.02 7.65 1.21
CA MET A 148 -24.91 8.92 0.47
C MET A 148 -25.95 9.11 -0.64
N GLY A 149 -26.59 8.04 -1.13
CA GLY A 149 -27.53 8.07 -2.26
C GLY A 149 -26.94 8.66 -3.55
N ASP A 150 -27.77 8.86 -4.57
CA ASP A 150 -27.34 9.39 -5.88
C ASP A 150 -26.96 10.90 -5.85
N ALA A 151 -27.25 11.60 -4.75
CA ALA A 151 -27.02 13.04 -4.60
C ALA A 151 -25.54 13.44 -4.47
N ALA A 152 -24.63 12.48 -4.32
CA ALA A 152 -23.20 12.71 -4.13
C ALA A 152 -22.37 12.73 -5.43
N VAL A 153 -23.00 12.51 -6.60
CA VAL A 153 -22.40 12.63 -7.95
C VAL A 153 -22.98 13.83 -8.71
N MET A 154 -23.24 14.94 -8.03
CA MET A 154 -23.73 16.17 -8.69
C MET A 154 -22.68 16.80 -9.61
N ASP A 155 -21.39 16.63 -9.27
CA ASP A 155 -20.27 16.94 -10.15
C ASP A 155 -19.45 15.65 -10.39
N PRO A 156 -19.59 14.98 -11.55
CA PRO A 156 -18.84 13.76 -11.84
C PRO A 156 -17.34 14.02 -12.06
N GLN A 157 -16.91 15.25 -12.32
CA GLN A 157 -15.49 15.60 -12.40
C GLN A 157 -14.87 15.79 -11.02
N ASN A 158 -15.64 16.32 -10.06
CA ASN A 158 -15.22 16.55 -8.67
C ASN A 158 -16.23 15.92 -7.71
N PRO A 159 -16.19 14.59 -7.53
CA PRO A 159 -17.10 13.91 -6.60
C PRO A 159 -16.90 14.41 -5.16
N ALA A 160 -17.99 14.58 -4.40
CA ALA A 160 -17.95 15.16 -3.06
C ALA A 160 -17.03 14.40 -2.08
N CYS A 161 -16.88 13.08 -2.24
CA CYS A 161 -15.97 12.29 -1.42
C CYS A 161 -14.48 12.53 -1.72
N GLY A 162 -14.14 13.23 -2.82
CA GLY A 162 -12.77 13.64 -3.16
C GLY A 162 -12.31 14.93 -2.45
N GLU A 163 -13.25 15.67 -1.85
CA GLU A 163 -12.98 16.89 -1.08
C GLU A 163 -12.38 16.56 0.30
N SER A 164 -11.73 17.56 0.92
CA SER A 164 -11.25 17.48 2.30
C SER A 164 -11.68 18.73 3.08
N PRO A 165 -12.30 18.60 4.27
CA PRO A 165 -12.78 17.35 4.88
C PRO A 165 -13.86 16.65 4.05
N LYS A 166 -13.84 15.31 4.09
CA LYS A 166 -14.82 14.46 3.40
C LYS A 166 -16.20 14.58 4.05
N PRO A 167 -17.29 14.58 3.26
CA PRO A 167 -18.64 14.44 3.81
C PRO A 167 -18.81 13.16 4.61
N ARG A 168 -19.57 13.23 5.71
CA ARG A 168 -19.98 12.03 6.45
C ARG A 168 -20.80 11.12 5.53
N GLY A 169 -20.47 9.83 5.52
CA GLY A 169 -21.10 8.85 4.63
C GLY A 169 -20.21 8.43 3.46
N CYS A 170 -19.08 9.09 3.23
CA CYS A 170 -17.98 8.55 2.43
C CYS A 170 -17.24 7.45 3.21
N TYR A 171 -16.67 6.48 2.48
CA TYR A 171 -15.67 5.58 3.05
C TYR A 171 -14.40 6.36 3.40
N THR A 172 -13.84 6.08 4.57
CA THR A 172 -12.58 6.67 5.01
C THR A 172 -11.40 5.98 4.33
N GLU A 173 -10.26 6.66 4.22
CA GLU A 173 -9.07 6.15 3.51
C GLU A 173 -8.05 5.49 4.44
N ASN A 174 -8.31 5.48 5.75
CA ASN A 174 -7.56 4.77 6.78
C ASN A 174 -8.06 3.35 7.03
N ARG A 175 -8.71 2.71 6.07
CA ARG A 175 -9.17 1.31 6.20
C ARG A 175 -8.03 0.34 5.92
N ALA A 176 -7.98 -0.76 6.66
CA ALA A 176 -7.00 -1.82 6.45
C ALA A 176 -7.54 -3.23 6.75
N VAL A 177 -6.97 -4.24 6.11
CA VAL A 177 -7.17 -5.68 6.39
C VAL A 177 -5.90 -6.45 6.07
N LEU A 178 -5.69 -7.63 6.65
CA LEU A 178 -4.64 -8.55 6.19
C LEU A 178 -5.27 -9.66 5.33
N HIS A 179 -4.78 -9.83 4.11
CA HIS A 179 -5.01 -11.01 3.28
C HIS A 179 -3.73 -11.85 3.20
N LEU A 180 -3.79 -13.14 3.54
CA LEU A 180 -2.66 -14.07 3.37
C LEU A 180 -2.69 -14.71 1.98
N HIS A 181 -1.95 -14.11 1.05
CA HIS A 181 -1.91 -14.57 -0.33
C HIS A 181 -1.22 -15.93 -0.46
N GLY A 182 -1.92 -16.89 -1.06
CA GLY A 182 -1.47 -18.27 -1.24
C GLY A 182 -1.71 -19.17 -0.03
N GLY A 183 -2.37 -18.66 1.01
CA GLY A 183 -2.74 -19.39 2.21
C GLY A 183 -4.00 -20.24 2.03
N ILE A 184 -4.05 -21.39 2.69
CA ILE A 184 -5.28 -22.14 2.94
C ILE A 184 -5.86 -21.62 4.26
N THR A 185 -6.81 -20.72 4.15
CA THR A 185 -7.38 -19.95 5.26
C THR A 185 -8.90 -20.16 5.29
N PRO A 186 -9.53 -20.17 6.48
CA PRO A 186 -10.99 -20.08 6.56
C PRO A 186 -11.44 -18.71 6.07
N TRP A 187 -12.64 -18.63 5.47
CA TRP A 187 -13.15 -17.38 4.87
C TRP A 187 -13.18 -16.20 5.83
N ILE A 188 -13.44 -16.43 7.12
CA ILE A 188 -13.45 -15.38 8.17
C ILE A 188 -12.07 -14.77 8.40
N SER A 189 -10.99 -15.43 7.97
CA SER A 189 -9.62 -15.00 8.16
C SER A 189 -8.87 -14.86 6.84
N ASP A 190 -9.56 -14.90 5.71
CA ASP A 190 -8.90 -14.78 4.41
C ASP A 190 -8.51 -13.34 4.12
N GLY A 191 -9.20 -12.34 4.71
CA GLY A 191 -8.96 -10.94 4.38
C GLY A 191 -9.65 -10.52 3.09
N THR A 192 -10.87 -11.02 2.86
CA THR A 192 -11.67 -10.65 1.68
C THR A 192 -11.86 -9.13 1.60
N PRO A 193 -12.18 -8.56 0.42
CA PRO A 193 -12.33 -7.12 0.26
C PRO A 193 -13.24 -6.41 1.26
N HIS A 194 -14.22 -7.11 1.84
CA HIS A 194 -15.18 -6.54 2.79
C HIS A 194 -14.82 -6.83 4.26
N GLN A 195 -13.60 -7.25 4.57
CA GLN A 195 -13.10 -7.52 5.93
C GLN A 195 -12.21 -6.42 6.51
N TRP A 196 -12.20 -5.24 5.89
CA TRP A 196 -11.45 -4.09 6.42
C TRP A 196 -12.04 -3.54 7.71
N ILE A 197 -11.18 -2.88 8.49
CA ILE A 197 -11.50 -2.14 9.72
C ILE A 197 -10.94 -0.72 9.60
N THR A 198 -11.62 0.27 10.19
CA THR A 198 -11.05 1.61 10.43
C THR A 198 -10.33 1.64 11.78
N PRO A 199 -9.53 2.67 12.11
CA PRO A 199 -8.99 2.84 13.44
C PRO A 199 -10.09 3.00 14.49
N ALA A 200 -9.77 2.69 15.74
CA ALA A 200 -10.66 2.96 16.86
C ALA A 200 -10.90 4.48 16.99
N GLY A 201 -12.17 4.88 17.13
CA GLY A 201 -12.54 6.30 17.27
C GLY A 201 -12.68 7.07 15.95
N GLU A 202 -12.57 6.41 14.79
CA GLU A 202 -12.90 7.03 13.50
C GLU A 202 -14.38 7.47 13.46
N ASP A 203 -14.64 8.74 13.12
CA ASP A 203 -16.01 9.26 12.98
C ASP A 203 -16.60 8.87 11.61
N THR A 204 -17.07 7.63 11.54
CA THR A 204 -17.63 7.05 10.32
C THR A 204 -18.87 6.20 10.61
N PRO A 205 -19.87 6.19 9.72
CA PRO A 205 -20.95 5.20 9.79
C PRO A 205 -20.48 3.77 9.46
N TYR A 206 -19.27 3.59 8.90
CA TYR A 206 -18.74 2.28 8.50
C TYR A 206 -17.42 1.95 9.22
N PRO A 207 -17.44 1.61 10.51
CA PRO A 207 -16.21 1.30 11.27
C PRO A 207 -15.53 0.00 10.84
N ARG A 208 -16.25 -0.86 10.13
CA ARG A 208 -15.74 -2.12 9.58
C ARG A 208 -16.57 -2.59 8.40
N GLY A 209 -15.99 -3.41 7.55
CA GLY A 209 -16.66 -4.03 6.43
C GLY A 209 -17.64 -5.13 6.86
N VAL A 210 -18.59 -5.43 5.99
CA VAL A 210 -19.76 -6.28 6.28
C VAL A 210 -19.42 -7.75 6.55
N SER A 211 -18.25 -8.22 6.12
CA SER A 211 -17.83 -9.62 6.30
C SER A 211 -16.79 -9.80 7.41
N VAL A 212 -16.50 -8.75 8.20
CA VAL A 212 -15.62 -8.88 9.36
C VAL A 212 -16.24 -9.85 10.37
N GLN A 213 -15.47 -10.87 10.74
CA GLN A 213 -15.81 -11.86 11.75
C GLN A 213 -14.53 -12.21 12.51
N ASN A 214 -14.59 -12.14 13.84
CA ASN A 214 -13.49 -12.57 14.69
C ASN A 214 -13.39 -14.09 14.69
N VAL A 215 -12.18 -14.61 14.90
CA VAL A 215 -11.95 -16.04 15.14
C VAL A 215 -12.73 -16.45 16.42
N PRO A 216 -13.61 -17.46 16.37
CA PRO A 216 -14.53 -17.76 17.47
C PRO A 216 -13.88 -18.12 18.82
N ASP A 217 -12.63 -18.61 18.81
CA ASP A 217 -11.90 -19.01 20.02
C ASP A 217 -10.90 -17.94 20.50
N MET A 218 -10.92 -16.75 19.90
CA MET A 218 -10.14 -15.59 20.34
C MET A 218 -11.06 -14.53 20.96
N PRO A 219 -10.62 -13.80 22.01
CA PRO A 219 -11.39 -12.70 22.57
C PRO A 219 -11.73 -11.64 21.52
N ASP A 220 -12.89 -11.00 21.67
CA ASP A 220 -13.23 -9.82 20.85
C ASP A 220 -12.23 -8.70 21.16
N PRO A 221 -11.44 -8.23 20.18
CA PRO A 221 -10.40 -7.25 20.43
C PRO A 221 -10.92 -5.81 20.53
N GLY A 222 -12.23 -5.60 20.31
CA GLY A 222 -12.87 -4.30 20.35
C GLY A 222 -12.70 -3.49 19.05
N PRO A 223 -13.09 -2.21 19.06
CA PRO A 223 -13.02 -1.34 17.90
C PRO A 223 -11.59 -1.21 17.34
N GLY A 224 -11.48 -1.05 16.02
CA GLY A 224 -10.19 -0.89 15.36
C GLY A 224 -9.31 -2.12 15.35
N ALA A 225 -9.87 -3.30 15.58
CA ALA A 225 -9.12 -4.55 15.56
C ALA A 225 -9.95 -5.73 15.03
N VAL A 226 -9.25 -6.78 14.59
CA VAL A 226 -9.84 -8.05 14.14
C VAL A 226 -8.89 -9.20 14.46
N THR A 227 -9.43 -10.40 14.69
CA THR A 227 -8.63 -11.61 14.87
C THR A 227 -8.64 -12.48 13.61
N LEU A 228 -7.51 -13.13 13.31
CA LEU A 228 -7.31 -13.96 12.11
C LEU A 228 -6.65 -15.30 12.47
N PHE A 229 -7.00 -16.34 11.72
CA PHE A 229 -6.48 -17.70 11.89
C PHE A 229 -5.98 -18.26 10.55
N TYR A 230 -4.71 -18.63 10.50
CA TYR A 230 -4.06 -19.26 9.35
C TYR A 230 -3.71 -20.70 9.65
N THR A 231 -4.19 -21.64 8.85
CA THR A 231 -4.05 -23.08 9.14
C THR A 231 -2.64 -23.60 8.95
N ASN A 232 -1.89 -23.03 8.00
CA ASN A 232 -0.59 -23.49 7.53
C ASN A 232 -0.56 -24.95 7.05
N GLN A 233 -1.66 -25.43 6.50
CA GLN A 233 -1.80 -26.82 6.02
C GLN A 233 -1.41 -27.02 4.53
N GLN A 234 -0.81 -26.01 3.88
CA GLN A 234 -0.20 -26.17 2.54
C GLN A 234 1.29 -26.54 2.59
N SER A 235 1.88 -26.86 1.44
CA SER A 235 3.33 -27.12 1.30
C SER A 235 4.17 -25.85 1.48
N ALA A 236 5.44 -26.04 1.85
CA ALA A 236 6.43 -24.95 1.94
C ALA A 236 6.44 -24.05 0.70
N ARG A 237 6.44 -22.73 0.91
CA ARG A 237 6.45 -21.68 -0.12
C ARG A 237 6.71 -20.31 0.52
N LEU A 238 7.13 -19.35 -0.29
CA LEU A 238 7.03 -17.94 0.10
C LEU A 238 5.59 -17.48 -0.16
N LEU A 239 4.85 -17.25 0.92
CA LEU A 239 3.61 -16.50 0.94
C LEU A 239 3.93 -15.04 1.24
N TRP A 240 2.89 -14.22 1.27
CA TRP A 240 2.95 -12.86 1.75
C TRP A 240 1.58 -12.44 2.25
N TYR A 241 1.54 -11.50 3.18
CA TYR A 241 0.31 -10.88 3.62
C TYR A 241 0.30 -9.42 3.18
N HIS A 242 -0.85 -8.93 2.74
CA HIS A 242 -0.96 -7.56 2.25
C HIS A 242 -2.36 -7.00 2.46
N ASP A 243 -2.49 -5.69 2.29
CA ASP A 243 -3.77 -5.04 2.38
C ASP A 243 -4.70 -5.51 1.26
N HIS A 244 -5.98 -5.58 1.57
CA HIS A 244 -7.00 -6.02 0.63
C HIS A 244 -8.30 -5.20 0.76
N ALA A 245 -8.23 -3.98 1.31
CA ALA A 245 -9.42 -3.18 1.58
C ALA A 245 -10.14 -2.78 0.27
N TRP A 246 -11.46 -2.98 0.22
CA TRP A 246 -12.29 -2.69 -0.93
C TRP A 246 -12.11 -1.26 -1.45
N GLY A 247 -11.86 -1.13 -2.75
CA GLY A 247 -11.69 0.14 -3.48
C GLY A 247 -10.28 0.76 -3.39
N ILE A 248 -9.52 0.47 -2.33
CA ILE A 248 -8.23 1.14 -2.04
C ILE A 248 -7.03 0.19 -1.88
N THR A 249 -7.20 -1.12 -2.14
CA THR A 249 -6.11 -2.12 -2.07
C THR A 249 -4.84 -1.68 -2.80
N ARG A 250 -4.97 -1.19 -4.04
CA ARG A 250 -3.84 -0.71 -4.86
C ARG A 250 -3.04 0.39 -4.17
N LEU A 251 -3.71 1.24 -3.39
CA LEU A 251 -3.11 2.40 -2.72
C LEU A 251 -2.44 1.94 -1.42
N ASN A 252 -3.13 1.15 -0.62
CA ASN A 252 -2.60 0.63 0.65
C ASN A 252 -1.36 -0.24 0.44
N VAL A 253 -1.35 -1.12 -0.57
CA VAL A 253 -0.16 -1.89 -0.94
C VAL A 253 0.94 -0.98 -1.48
N TYR A 254 0.59 0.04 -2.27
CA TYR A 254 1.56 0.99 -2.83
C TYR A 254 2.28 1.78 -1.73
N VAL A 255 1.58 2.22 -0.68
CA VAL A 255 2.20 2.97 0.43
C VAL A 255 2.91 2.10 1.48
N GLY A 256 2.86 0.76 1.34
CA GLY A 256 3.67 -0.17 2.15
C GLY A 256 2.91 -1.24 2.93
N GLY A 257 1.60 -1.39 2.74
CA GLY A 257 0.77 -2.42 3.36
C GLY A 257 1.00 -3.82 2.77
N ALA A 258 2.22 -4.35 2.92
CA ALA A 258 2.62 -5.68 2.51
C ALA A 258 3.68 -6.24 3.47
N GLY A 259 3.79 -7.56 3.60
CA GLY A 259 4.87 -8.22 4.30
C GLY A 259 5.03 -9.70 3.97
N PRO A 260 6.25 -10.25 4.05
CA PRO A 260 6.52 -11.62 3.64
C PRO A 260 6.07 -12.64 4.70
N TYR A 261 5.67 -13.82 4.23
CA TYR A 261 5.28 -14.94 5.07
C TYR A 261 5.97 -16.21 4.57
N LEU A 262 6.94 -16.72 5.33
CA LEU A 262 7.71 -17.88 4.95
C LEU A 262 7.14 -19.13 5.59
N LEU A 263 6.53 -20.02 4.78
CA LEU A 263 6.10 -21.33 5.25
C LEU A 263 7.15 -22.38 4.90
N THR A 264 7.61 -23.11 5.90
CA THR A 264 8.59 -24.19 5.77
C THR A 264 7.97 -25.55 6.13
N ASP A 265 8.57 -26.64 5.65
CA ASP A 265 8.16 -28.00 6.00
C ASP A 265 9.36 -28.95 6.06
N ASN A 266 9.14 -30.16 6.61
CA ASN A 266 10.20 -31.15 6.77
C ASN A 266 10.82 -31.61 5.43
N ALA A 267 10.07 -31.56 4.32
CA ALA A 267 10.59 -31.96 3.02
C ALA A 267 11.60 -30.92 2.50
N GLU A 268 11.27 -29.64 2.58
CA GLU A 268 12.18 -28.54 2.26
C GLU A 268 13.42 -28.57 3.17
N GLN A 269 13.25 -28.81 4.48
CA GLN A 269 14.39 -28.92 5.40
C GLN A 269 15.31 -30.09 5.04
N LYS A 270 14.75 -31.24 4.64
CA LYS A 270 15.56 -32.39 4.18
C LYS A 270 16.34 -32.05 2.91
N LEU A 271 15.72 -31.36 1.94
CA LEU A 271 16.40 -30.92 0.72
C LEU A 271 17.56 -29.95 1.02
N LYS A 272 17.41 -29.07 2.01
CA LYS A 272 18.49 -28.20 2.50
C LYS A 272 19.63 -28.99 3.16
N GLN A 273 19.27 -29.92 4.05
CA GLN A 273 20.25 -30.77 4.76
C GLN A 273 21.05 -31.68 3.82
N ASP A 274 20.42 -32.18 2.76
CA ASP A 274 21.06 -33.01 1.74
C ASP A 274 21.89 -32.21 0.73
N GLY A 275 21.87 -30.87 0.80
CA GLY A 275 22.54 -29.99 -0.16
C GLY A 275 21.90 -29.98 -1.55
N VAL A 276 20.67 -30.48 -1.70
CA VAL A 276 19.93 -30.46 -2.97
C VAL A 276 19.49 -29.03 -3.32
N VAL A 277 19.10 -28.26 -2.31
CA VAL A 277 18.84 -26.81 -2.44
C VAL A 277 19.74 -26.03 -1.48
N PRO A 278 20.23 -24.83 -1.84
CA PRO A 278 21.05 -24.03 -0.94
C PRO A 278 20.32 -23.68 0.36
N ALA A 279 21.05 -23.76 1.48
CA ALA A 279 20.57 -23.30 2.78
C ALA A 279 20.61 -21.77 2.90
N ASP A 280 21.57 -21.13 2.20
CA ASP A 280 21.70 -19.68 2.11
C ASP A 280 20.55 -19.11 1.27
N GLU A 281 19.56 -18.57 1.97
CA GLU A 281 18.31 -18.11 1.40
C GLU A 281 18.16 -16.60 1.51
N ILE A 282 17.77 -15.96 0.41
CA ILE A 282 17.62 -14.50 0.34
C ILE A 282 16.24 -14.18 -0.24
N PRO A 283 15.32 -13.58 0.55
CA PRO A 283 14.06 -13.11 0.01
C PRO A 283 14.30 -11.85 -0.84
N LEU A 284 13.65 -11.79 -2.00
CA LEU A 284 13.64 -10.65 -2.89
C LEU A 284 12.17 -10.27 -3.14
N VAL A 285 11.71 -9.22 -2.47
CA VAL A 285 10.38 -8.64 -2.68
C VAL A 285 10.54 -7.46 -3.63
N LEU A 286 10.07 -7.64 -4.86
CA LEU A 286 10.19 -6.69 -5.95
C LEU A 286 8.93 -5.82 -6.00
N GLN A 287 9.12 -4.52 -6.11
CA GLN A 287 8.07 -3.55 -6.42
C GLN A 287 8.62 -2.51 -7.39
N ASP A 288 7.76 -1.66 -7.92
CA ASP A 288 8.14 -0.42 -8.56
C ASP A 288 7.41 0.76 -7.89
N LYS A 289 8.10 1.88 -7.77
CA LYS A 289 7.63 3.13 -7.17
C LYS A 289 8.07 4.30 -8.04
N THR A 290 7.35 5.40 -7.94
CA THR A 290 7.82 6.69 -8.45
C THR A 290 7.79 7.67 -7.30
N PHE A 291 8.80 8.53 -7.23
CA PHE A 291 8.94 9.51 -6.17
C PHE A 291 8.69 10.91 -6.73
N VAL A 292 8.01 11.75 -5.96
CA VAL A 292 7.82 13.16 -6.31
C VAL A 292 9.21 13.81 -6.45
N PRO A 293 9.51 14.49 -7.58
CA PRO A 293 10.81 15.11 -7.80
C PRO A 293 10.92 16.45 -7.04
N ASP A 294 11.97 17.23 -7.31
CA ASP A 294 12.04 18.59 -6.80
C ASP A 294 10.96 19.50 -7.41
N PRO A 295 10.62 20.64 -6.77
CA PRO A 295 9.53 21.50 -7.23
C PRO A 295 9.68 22.05 -8.65
N ALA A 296 10.92 22.22 -9.13
CA ALA A 296 11.14 22.76 -10.47
C ALA A 296 10.81 21.71 -11.54
N GLN A 297 11.26 20.47 -11.35
CA GLN A 297 10.88 19.36 -12.21
C GLN A 297 9.38 19.05 -12.10
N LEU A 298 8.83 19.02 -10.89
CA LEU A 298 7.40 18.74 -10.67
C LEU A 298 6.51 19.74 -11.42
N ALA A 299 6.83 21.04 -11.37
CA ALA A 299 6.07 22.07 -12.08
C ALA A 299 6.07 21.88 -13.61
N THR A 300 7.08 21.18 -14.15
CA THR A 300 7.15 20.88 -15.59
C THR A 300 6.51 19.55 -15.98
N GLU A 301 6.58 18.53 -15.12
CA GLU A 301 6.13 17.17 -15.45
C GLU A 301 4.70 16.88 -14.98
N ASP A 302 4.27 17.51 -13.88
CA ASP A 302 2.95 17.33 -13.31
C ASP A 302 2.52 18.58 -12.48
N PRO A 303 2.13 19.67 -13.16
CA PRO A 303 1.67 20.89 -12.49
C PRO A 303 0.35 20.71 -11.73
N THR A 304 -0.31 19.55 -11.84
CA THR A 304 -1.59 19.25 -11.19
C THR A 304 -1.43 18.51 -9.86
N TRP A 305 -0.19 18.24 -9.45
CA TRP A 305 0.10 17.58 -8.18
C TRP A 305 -0.17 18.51 -6.98
N ASP A 306 -0.96 18.05 -6.03
CA ASP A 306 -1.25 18.78 -4.79
C ASP A 306 -0.20 18.43 -3.72
N THR A 307 0.84 19.26 -3.61
CA THR A 307 1.93 19.04 -2.63
C THR A 307 1.47 19.19 -1.18
N ALA A 308 0.37 19.91 -0.92
CA ALA A 308 -0.14 20.05 0.44
C ALA A 308 -0.84 18.77 0.90
N ARG A 309 -1.56 18.09 -0.01
CA ARG A 309 -2.27 16.83 0.29
C ARG A 309 -1.36 15.60 0.22
N TRP A 310 -0.47 15.52 -0.78
CA TRP A 310 0.29 14.30 -1.08
C TRP A 310 1.80 14.45 -0.92
N GLY A 311 2.24 15.63 -0.50
CA GLY A 311 3.63 15.90 -0.18
C GLY A 311 4.49 16.27 -1.38
N GLY A 312 5.71 16.73 -1.06
CA GLY A 312 6.73 17.12 -2.04
C GLY A 312 7.81 16.05 -2.24
N LYS A 313 9.01 16.50 -2.61
CA LYS A 313 10.16 15.66 -2.96
C LYS A 313 10.35 14.45 -2.05
N GLY A 314 10.45 13.25 -2.64
CA GLY A 314 10.69 11.99 -1.95
C GLY A 314 9.45 11.29 -1.39
N ASN A 315 8.27 11.94 -1.42
CA ASN A 315 7.01 11.23 -1.21
C ASN A 315 6.67 10.37 -2.43
N LEU A 316 5.74 9.43 -2.27
CA LEU A 316 5.30 8.55 -3.34
C LEU A 316 4.41 9.32 -4.32
N TRP A 317 4.77 9.27 -5.59
CA TRP A 317 3.95 9.79 -6.69
C TRP A 317 3.10 8.68 -7.27
N LEU A 318 1.86 8.99 -7.65
CA LEU A 318 0.94 8.07 -8.31
C LEU A 318 0.22 8.83 -9.43
N PRO A 319 0.00 8.22 -10.61
CA PRO A 319 -0.81 8.85 -11.63
C PRO A 319 -2.24 9.11 -11.13
N HIS A 320 -2.71 10.36 -11.24
CA HIS A 320 -3.98 10.78 -10.65
C HIS A 320 -4.92 11.54 -11.58
N VAL A 321 -4.41 12.09 -12.67
CA VAL A 321 -5.23 12.69 -13.73
C VAL A 321 -5.14 11.81 -14.96
N TYR A 322 -6.27 11.52 -15.59
CA TYR A 322 -6.30 10.80 -16.85
C TYR A 322 -5.83 11.74 -17.97
N VAL A 323 -4.53 11.69 -18.26
CA VAL A 323 -3.92 12.49 -19.31
C VAL A 323 -3.86 11.68 -20.60
N PRO A 324 -4.72 11.94 -21.59
CA PRO A 324 -4.78 11.16 -22.82
C PRO A 324 -3.56 11.43 -23.70
N ALA A 325 -3.01 10.39 -24.33
CA ALA A 325 -1.95 10.47 -25.35
C ALA A 325 -2.37 11.27 -26.59
N GLN A 326 -3.67 11.28 -26.89
CA GLN A 326 -4.25 12.03 -27.98
C GLN A 326 -4.63 13.44 -27.51
N ASN A 327 -4.30 14.44 -28.32
CA ASN A 327 -4.78 15.81 -28.15
C ASN A 327 -5.38 16.31 -29.47
N PRO A 328 -6.71 16.21 -29.67
CA PRO A 328 -7.37 16.70 -30.89
C PRO A 328 -7.24 18.21 -31.12
N GLY A 329 -6.88 18.99 -30.09
CA GLY A 329 -6.67 20.43 -30.18
C GLY A 329 -5.24 20.83 -30.58
N ASP A 330 -4.29 19.89 -30.59
CA ASP A 330 -2.90 20.14 -30.99
C ASP A 330 -2.67 19.69 -32.44
N ALA A 331 -1.89 20.46 -33.20
CA ALA A 331 -1.62 20.18 -34.60
C ALA A 331 -0.87 18.85 -34.83
N SER A 332 -0.07 18.39 -33.87
CA SER A 332 0.58 17.07 -33.89
C SER A 332 -0.39 15.93 -33.55
N GLY A 333 -1.52 16.25 -32.93
CA GLY A 333 -2.48 15.27 -32.40
C GLY A 333 -2.01 14.56 -31.13
N VAL A 334 -0.84 14.93 -30.58
CA VAL A 334 -0.19 14.25 -29.45
C VAL A 334 -0.14 15.15 -28.22
N ASN A 335 -0.45 14.58 -27.06
CA ASN A 335 -0.21 15.22 -25.77
C ASN A 335 1.17 14.83 -25.25
N ALA A 336 2.04 15.82 -25.00
CA ALA A 336 3.38 15.59 -24.48
C ALA A 336 3.41 14.90 -23.09
N PHE A 337 2.34 15.08 -22.30
CA PHE A 337 2.17 14.45 -20.98
C PHE A 337 1.26 13.23 -21.01
N GLY A 338 0.81 12.82 -22.19
CA GLY A 338 -0.19 11.78 -22.33
C GLY A 338 0.35 10.39 -21.99
N ARG A 339 -0.38 9.68 -21.13
CA ARG A 339 0.01 8.37 -20.59
C ARG A 339 -0.85 7.24 -21.14
N TRP A 340 -2.12 7.50 -21.44
CA TRP A 340 -3.06 6.47 -21.86
C TRP A 340 -3.77 6.84 -23.16
N ALA A 341 -4.10 5.83 -23.97
CA ALA A 341 -4.94 6.04 -25.14
C ALA A 341 -6.41 6.18 -24.72
N TYR A 342 -7.05 7.29 -25.09
CA TYR A 342 -8.46 7.51 -24.81
C TYR A 342 -9.31 6.93 -25.93
N GLY A 343 -10.13 5.93 -25.61
CA GLY A 343 -10.92 5.17 -26.59
C GLY A 343 -11.69 6.02 -27.61
N PRO A 344 -12.38 7.11 -27.23
CA PRO A 344 -13.05 8.01 -28.17
C PRO A 344 -12.14 8.69 -29.20
N TRP A 345 -10.86 8.84 -28.89
CA TRP A 345 -9.89 9.52 -29.74
C TRP A 345 -8.87 8.56 -30.38
N PHE A 346 -8.87 7.28 -29.99
CA PHE A 346 -7.98 6.27 -30.51
C PHE A 346 -8.64 5.45 -31.64
N TRP A 347 -7.93 5.16 -32.73
CA TRP A 347 -8.50 4.41 -33.86
C TRP A 347 -8.45 2.88 -33.63
N PRO A 348 -9.56 2.14 -33.83
CA PRO A 348 -10.90 2.62 -34.18
C PRO A 348 -11.62 3.27 -32.98
N PRO A 349 -12.29 4.44 -33.15
CA PRO A 349 -12.91 5.15 -32.05
C PRO A 349 -13.99 4.34 -31.36
N THR A 350 -13.94 4.33 -30.03
CA THR A 350 -15.03 3.78 -29.22
C THR A 350 -16.23 4.72 -29.30
N ILE A 351 -17.34 4.24 -29.86
CA ILE A 351 -18.61 4.97 -30.01
C ILE A 351 -19.68 4.47 -29.04
N ASN A 352 -20.78 5.21 -28.90
CA ASN A 352 -21.93 4.89 -28.03
C ASN A 352 -21.58 4.81 -26.53
N LEU A 353 -20.73 5.73 -26.06
CA LEU A 353 -20.36 5.83 -24.65
C LEU A 353 -21.39 6.64 -23.87
N GLN A 354 -21.70 6.17 -22.66
CA GLN A 354 -22.51 6.92 -21.70
C GLN A 354 -21.81 8.22 -21.25
N TYR A 355 -20.49 8.14 -21.02
CA TYR A 355 -19.63 9.26 -20.64
C TYR A 355 -18.52 9.42 -21.69
N GLY A 356 -18.81 10.19 -22.74
CA GLY A 356 -17.85 10.51 -23.81
C GLY A 356 -16.99 11.74 -23.50
N PRO A 357 -16.22 12.23 -24.47
CA PRO A 357 -15.55 13.53 -24.36
C PRO A 357 -16.56 14.64 -24.04
N MET A 358 -16.18 15.57 -23.16
CA MET A 358 -17.03 16.68 -22.74
C MET A 358 -16.36 18.03 -23.02
N PRO A 359 -17.12 19.14 -23.09
CA PRO A 359 -16.55 20.47 -23.26
C PRO A 359 -15.54 20.80 -22.16
N ASN A 360 -14.37 21.31 -22.52
CA ASN A 360 -13.36 21.73 -21.55
C ASN A 360 -13.74 23.10 -20.97
N PRO A 361 -13.96 23.24 -19.65
CA PRO A 361 -14.29 24.52 -19.04
C PRO A 361 -13.16 25.55 -19.11
N TYR A 362 -11.92 25.11 -19.35
CA TYR A 362 -10.74 25.96 -19.45
C TYR A 362 -10.39 26.34 -20.91
N TYR A 363 -11.18 25.88 -21.89
CA TYR A 363 -10.97 26.23 -23.30
C TYR A 363 -11.22 27.71 -23.56
N ASP A 364 -10.25 28.38 -24.20
CA ASP A 364 -10.37 29.74 -24.71
C ASP A 364 -10.24 29.75 -26.24
N ALA A 365 -11.33 30.12 -26.93
CA ALA A 365 -11.37 30.24 -28.39
C ALA A 365 -10.46 31.36 -28.94
N GLY A 366 -10.05 32.32 -28.10
CA GLY A 366 -9.09 33.37 -28.46
C GLY A 366 -7.62 32.95 -28.30
N CYS A 367 -7.35 31.80 -27.68
CA CYS A 367 -6.00 31.29 -27.50
C CYS A 367 -5.44 30.75 -28.81
N ASN A 368 -4.24 31.22 -29.19
CA ASN A 368 -3.56 30.75 -30.40
C ASN A 368 -2.51 29.68 -30.04
N PRO A 369 -2.77 28.39 -30.35
CA PRO A 369 -1.88 27.28 -30.00
C PRO A 369 -0.51 27.37 -30.70
N ASP A 370 -0.39 28.14 -31.79
CA ASP A 370 0.89 28.35 -32.49
C ASP A 370 1.85 29.28 -31.71
N THR A 371 1.37 29.97 -30.67
CA THR A 371 2.12 31.00 -29.93
C THR A 371 2.22 30.78 -28.43
N THR A 372 1.29 30.02 -27.85
CA THR A 372 1.24 29.69 -26.43
C THR A 372 0.54 28.35 -26.25
N TRP A 373 0.70 27.74 -25.08
CA TRP A 373 -0.11 26.59 -24.71
C TRP A 373 -1.58 26.99 -24.55
N CYS A 374 -2.48 26.20 -25.15
CA CYS A 374 -3.92 26.38 -25.12
C CYS A 374 -4.60 25.07 -24.72
N GLU A 375 -5.61 25.17 -23.87
CA GLU A 375 -6.50 24.07 -23.51
C GLU A 375 -7.30 23.60 -24.74
N PRO A 376 -7.49 22.28 -24.97
CA PRO A 376 -8.30 21.80 -26.09
C PRO A 376 -9.80 22.05 -25.86
N PRO A 377 -10.63 22.13 -26.92
CA PRO A 377 -12.08 22.35 -26.79
C PRO A 377 -12.83 21.26 -26.02
N GLN A 378 -12.28 20.04 -25.97
CA GLN A 378 -12.86 18.89 -25.29
C GLN A 378 -11.80 18.19 -24.42
N ILE A 379 -12.27 17.60 -23.32
CA ILE A 379 -11.49 16.77 -22.40
C ILE A 379 -12.18 15.41 -22.21
N PRO A 380 -11.45 14.39 -21.72
CA PRO A 380 -12.07 13.13 -21.30
C PRO A 380 -13.18 13.37 -20.26
N GLY A 381 -14.31 12.68 -20.41
CA GLY A 381 -15.45 12.77 -19.49
C GLY A 381 -15.27 11.90 -18.24
N VAL A 382 -14.10 12.00 -17.60
CA VAL A 382 -13.69 11.23 -16.42
C VAL A 382 -13.43 12.17 -15.24
N PRO A 383 -13.36 11.66 -14.00
CA PRO A 383 -13.04 12.49 -12.83
C PRO A 383 -11.68 13.17 -12.94
N ASN A 384 -11.52 14.33 -12.30
CA ASN A 384 -10.22 15.01 -12.22
C ASN A 384 -9.20 14.17 -11.46
N LEU A 385 -9.61 13.59 -10.33
CA LEU A 385 -8.88 12.51 -9.67
C LEU A 385 -9.42 11.19 -10.18
N SER A 386 -8.80 10.69 -11.24
CA SER A 386 -9.15 9.45 -11.89
C SER A 386 -8.11 8.37 -11.61
N MET A 387 -8.59 7.15 -11.40
CA MET A 387 -7.76 5.98 -11.49
C MET A 387 -7.33 5.84 -12.94
N GLY A 388 -6.04 6.09 -13.21
CA GLY A 388 -5.44 5.70 -14.48
C GLY A 388 -5.58 4.20 -14.73
N MET A 389 -5.28 3.76 -15.96
CA MET A 389 -5.09 2.33 -16.22
C MET A 389 -3.80 1.84 -15.51
N GLU A 390 -3.25 0.69 -15.91
CA GLU A 390 -2.03 0.12 -15.30
C GLU A 390 -0.94 1.18 -15.07
N ALA A 391 -0.42 1.26 -13.84
CA ALA A 391 0.60 2.21 -13.43
C ALA A 391 1.96 1.52 -13.38
N TYR A 392 2.79 1.79 -14.39
CA TYR A 392 4.16 1.31 -14.47
C TYR A 392 5.12 2.36 -13.95
N HIS A 393 5.66 2.14 -12.76
CA HIS A 393 6.52 3.10 -12.08
C HIS A 393 8.00 2.94 -12.49
N ASP A 394 8.77 4.01 -12.36
CA ASP A 394 10.11 4.15 -12.94
C ASP A 394 11.27 3.72 -12.01
N THR A 395 10.99 3.46 -10.73
CA THR A 395 12.00 3.07 -9.74
C THR A 395 11.74 1.66 -9.21
N PRO A 396 12.43 0.63 -9.73
CA PRO A 396 12.45 -0.69 -9.14
C PRO A 396 13.00 -0.69 -7.71
N MET A 397 12.25 -1.34 -6.84
CA MET A 397 12.55 -1.52 -5.43
C MET A 397 12.77 -3.00 -5.15
N ILE A 398 13.77 -3.31 -4.32
CA ILE A 398 13.95 -4.66 -3.78
C ILE A 398 14.09 -4.54 -2.27
N ASN A 399 13.23 -5.24 -1.53
CA ASN A 399 13.17 -5.22 -0.07
C ASN A 399 13.10 -3.79 0.53
N GLY A 400 12.43 -2.86 -0.16
CA GLY A 400 12.28 -1.46 0.29
C GLY A 400 13.43 -0.52 -0.07
N ALA A 401 14.50 -0.98 -0.73
CA ALA A 401 15.56 -0.11 -1.24
C ALA A 401 15.46 0.08 -2.76
N ALA A 402 15.69 1.31 -3.24
CA ALA A 402 15.77 1.61 -4.67
C ALA A 402 17.10 1.12 -5.25
N TYR A 403 17.04 0.37 -6.36
CA TYR A 403 18.21 -0.16 -7.10
C TYR A 403 19.36 -0.69 -6.19
N PRO A 404 19.08 -1.62 -5.25
CA PRO A 404 20.09 -2.02 -4.27
C PRO A 404 21.12 -2.99 -4.86
N THR A 405 22.28 -3.07 -4.20
CA THR A 405 23.35 -4.01 -4.53
C THR A 405 23.64 -4.96 -3.36
N MET A 406 24.11 -6.18 -3.65
CA MET A 406 24.57 -7.13 -2.63
C MET A 406 25.87 -7.77 -3.10
N THR A 407 26.89 -7.77 -2.26
CA THR A 407 28.11 -8.55 -2.48
C THR A 407 27.84 -9.99 -2.07
N VAL A 408 28.08 -10.93 -2.98
CA VAL A 408 27.89 -12.36 -2.75
C VAL A 408 29.20 -13.11 -2.94
N GLU A 409 29.33 -14.25 -2.27
CA GLU A 409 30.41 -15.20 -2.50
C GLU A 409 30.13 -15.99 -3.80
N PRO A 410 31.16 -16.54 -4.47
CA PRO A 410 30.96 -17.37 -5.66
C PRO A 410 30.45 -18.78 -5.28
N LYS A 411 29.23 -18.86 -4.74
CA LYS A 411 28.53 -20.10 -4.35
C LYS A 411 27.06 -20.07 -4.79
N ALA A 412 26.37 -21.19 -4.63
CA ALA A 412 24.94 -21.27 -4.91
C ALA A 412 24.11 -20.58 -3.81
N TYR A 413 23.14 -19.77 -4.22
CA TYR A 413 22.16 -19.12 -3.34
C TYR A 413 20.75 -19.52 -3.75
N ARG A 414 19.82 -19.49 -2.78
CA ARG A 414 18.40 -19.65 -3.04
C ARG A 414 17.69 -18.30 -2.90
N PHE A 415 17.39 -17.65 -4.02
CA PHE A 415 16.53 -16.48 -4.02
C PHE A 415 15.06 -16.88 -3.93
N ARG A 416 14.32 -16.30 -2.98
CA ARG A 416 12.86 -16.40 -2.93
C ARG A 416 12.25 -15.12 -3.45
N ILE A 417 11.73 -15.17 -4.66
CA ILE A 417 11.31 -13.99 -5.40
C ILE A 417 9.80 -13.82 -5.24
N LEU A 418 9.37 -12.63 -4.83
CA LEU A 418 7.99 -12.19 -4.80
C LEU A 418 7.88 -10.93 -5.66
N ASN A 419 6.96 -10.93 -6.63
CA ASN A 419 6.54 -9.70 -7.28
C ASN A 419 5.34 -9.12 -6.51
N ALA A 420 5.57 -8.00 -5.82
CA ALA A 420 4.56 -7.25 -5.08
C ALA A 420 4.29 -5.87 -5.73
N ALA A 421 4.67 -5.68 -6.99
CA ALA A 421 4.27 -4.52 -7.77
C ALA A 421 2.77 -4.55 -8.07
N ASN A 422 2.17 -3.38 -8.23
CA ASN A 422 0.74 -3.26 -8.53
C ASN A 422 0.41 -3.86 -9.91
N ASP A 423 1.11 -3.39 -10.95
CA ASP A 423 0.79 -3.75 -12.34
C ASP A 423 1.99 -4.31 -13.13
N ARG A 424 3.21 -4.10 -12.64
CA ARG A 424 4.44 -4.45 -13.39
C ARG A 424 4.71 -5.95 -13.37
N PHE A 425 4.89 -6.52 -14.57
CA PHE A 425 5.54 -7.81 -14.76
C PHE A 425 7.05 -7.64 -14.95
N PHE A 426 7.85 -8.36 -14.17
CA PHE A 426 9.31 -8.34 -14.29
C PHE A 426 9.81 -9.52 -15.15
N ASN A 427 10.59 -9.21 -16.18
CA ASN A 427 11.35 -10.19 -16.95
C ASN A 427 12.79 -10.19 -16.42
N LEU A 428 13.09 -11.10 -15.48
CA LEU A 428 14.41 -11.23 -14.84
C LEU A 428 15.36 -12.04 -15.73
N SER A 429 16.63 -11.62 -15.83
CA SER A 429 17.66 -12.25 -16.69
C SER A 429 19.01 -12.35 -16.02
#